data_AF-A0A3C1FA97-F1
#
_entry.id   AF-A0A3C1FA97-F1
#
_cell.length_a   1.000
_cell.length_b   1.000
_cell.length_c   1.000
_cell.angle_alpha   90.00
_cell.angle_beta   90.00
_cell.angle_gamma   90.00
#
_symmetry.space_group_name_H-M   'P 1'
#
loop_
_entity.id
_entity.type
_entity.pdbx_description
1 polymer ?
#
loop_
_entity_poly.entity_id
_entity_poly.type
_entity_poly.pdbx_seq_one_letter_code
_entity_poly.pdbx_strand_id
1 'polypeptide(L)'
;MKKLVSLLLICCVAFAVAGCRHKKESPYNRTDDKQDYERLLNTHVFAACQNIMKPYALYSLATLNKRPTEKDPYYKITFVNGPCKGKVLFTKDVILKTEPLEGGAVTKGTVVLRNYWNPSNPYDKEKTDRWHKAVVSSTARMDKGIIDLEFPRDKNDFMPAREGAYLHNVRFITQPEIKDVRTFLF
;
A
#
# COMPACT_ATOMS: atom_id res chain seq x y z
N MET A 1 57.70 -38.04 -19.74
CA MET A 1 56.31 -37.54 -19.72
C MET A 1 55.71 -37.55 -18.30
N LYS A 2 56.24 -36.74 -17.37
CA LYS A 2 55.70 -36.61 -15.99
C LYS A 2 55.57 -35.17 -15.50
N LYS A 3 55.99 -34.18 -16.30
CA LYS A 3 55.98 -32.75 -15.92
C LYS A 3 54.86 -31.92 -16.56
N LEU A 4 54.10 -32.49 -17.51
CA LEU A 4 52.99 -31.80 -18.19
C LEU A 4 51.62 -32.06 -17.53
N VAL A 5 51.46 -33.17 -16.81
CA VAL A 5 50.20 -33.52 -16.14
C VAL A 5 49.99 -32.68 -14.87
N SER A 6 51.08 -32.28 -14.20
CA SER A 6 51.00 -31.44 -12.99
C SER A 6 50.60 -29.99 -13.26
N LEU A 7 50.80 -29.47 -14.48
CA LEU A 7 50.40 -28.10 -14.82
C LEU A 7 48.90 -27.98 -15.15
N LEU A 8 48.30 -29.04 -15.70
CA LEU A 8 46.86 -29.08 -16.03
C LEU A 8 45.98 -29.24 -14.79
N LEU A 9 46.45 -29.94 -13.76
CA LEU A 9 45.70 -30.10 -12.50
C LEU A 9 45.66 -28.81 -11.65
N ILE A 10 46.66 -27.93 -11.77
CA ILE A 10 46.68 -26.67 -11.00
C ILE A 10 45.76 -25.62 -11.64
N CYS A 11 45.59 -25.63 -12.97
CA CYS A 11 44.63 -24.77 -13.65
C CYS A 11 43.17 -25.17 -13.38
N CYS A 12 42.83 -26.47 -13.32
CA CYS A 12 41.45 -26.89 -13.06
C CYS A 12 40.94 -26.57 -11.64
N VAL A 13 41.84 -26.49 -10.65
CA VAL A 13 41.45 -26.10 -9.28
C VAL A 13 41.26 -24.58 -9.15
N ALA A 14 42.01 -23.77 -9.90
CA ALA A 14 41.83 -22.31 -9.88
C ALA A 14 40.48 -21.86 -10.49
N PHE A 15 39.95 -22.57 -11.48
CA PHE A 15 38.62 -22.28 -12.05
C PHE A 15 37.45 -22.85 -11.23
N ALA A 16 37.68 -23.87 -10.39
CA ALA A 16 36.64 -24.42 -9.52
C ALA A 16 36.36 -23.57 -8.25
N VAL A 17 37.28 -22.67 -7.87
CA VAL A 17 37.10 -21.78 -6.70
C VAL A 17 36.61 -20.37 -7.08
N ALA A 18 36.51 -20.06 -8.38
CA ALA A 18 35.96 -18.79 -8.86
C ALA A 18 34.41 -18.77 -8.99
N GLY A 19 33.75 -19.90 -8.73
CA GLY A 19 32.32 -20.09 -8.96
C GLY A 19 31.47 -20.21 -7.69
N CYS A 20 31.75 -19.47 -6.62
CA CYS A 20 30.83 -19.33 -5.49
C CYS A 20 31.11 -18.05 -4.68
N ARG A 21 31.17 -16.88 -5.35
CA ARG A 21 30.87 -15.62 -4.66
C ARG A 21 29.36 -15.56 -4.45
N HIS A 22 28.84 -16.32 -3.50
CA HIS A 22 27.63 -15.89 -2.81
C HIS A 22 27.97 -14.54 -2.18
N LYS A 23 27.46 -13.46 -2.77
CA LYS A 23 27.33 -12.19 -2.06
C LYS A 23 26.60 -12.55 -0.76
N LYS A 24 27.33 -12.59 0.36
CA LYS A 24 26.72 -12.43 1.67
C LYS A 24 26.09 -11.05 1.63
N GLU A 25 24.79 -11.00 1.35
CA GLU A 25 23.99 -9.82 1.66
C GLU A 25 24.26 -9.49 3.12
N SER A 26 24.70 -8.25 3.37
CA SER A 26 24.79 -7.78 4.75
C SER A 26 23.40 -7.94 5.37
N PRO A 27 23.28 -8.45 6.60
CA PRO A 27 21.99 -8.80 7.20
C PRO A 27 21.02 -7.62 7.34
N TYR A 28 21.50 -6.39 7.10
CA TYR A 28 20.77 -5.14 7.17
C TYR A 28 20.38 -4.52 5.81
N ASN A 29 20.85 -5.05 4.68
CA ASN A 29 20.45 -4.59 3.33
C ASN A 29 19.49 -5.58 2.67
N ARG A 30 18.36 -5.88 3.31
CA ARG A 30 17.22 -6.52 2.63
C ARG A 30 16.35 -5.43 2.00
N THR A 31 16.83 -4.78 0.94
CA THR A 31 15.94 -4.01 0.06
C THR A 31 15.24 -4.98 -0.89
N ASP A 32 14.22 -5.66 -0.36
CA ASP A 32 13.23 -6.36 -1.17
C ASP A 32 12.16 -5.35 -1.61
N ASP A 33 11.69 -5.47 -2.85
CA ASP A 33 10.66 -4.60 -3.44
C ASP A 33 9.39 -4.53 -2.56
N LYS A 34 9.06 -5.62 -1.85
CA LYS A 34 7.97 -5.65 -0.86
C LYS A 34 8.18 -4.64 0.26
N GLN A 35 9.38 -4.60 0.83
CA GLN A 35 9.69 -3.74 1.97
C GLN A 35 9.73 -2.27 1.58
N ASP A 36 10.26 -1.97 0.39
CA ASP A 36 10.32 -0.60 -0.12
C ASP A 36 8.91 -0.06 -0.40
N TYR A 37 8.03 -0.89 -0.94
CA TYR A 37 6.64 -0.52 -1.16
C TYR A 37 5.89 -0.26 0.16
N GLU A 38 5.96 -1.17 1.13
CA GLU A 38 5.32 -0.96 2.43
C GLU A 38 5.94 0.24 3.19
N ARG A 39 7.26 0.47 3.05
CA ARG A 39 7.91 1.67 3.60
C ARG A 39 7.34 2.93 2.96
N LEU A 40 7.08 2.94 1.66
CA LEU A 40 6.44 4.07 0.98
C LEU A 40 5.06 4.36 1.58
N LEU A 41 4.23 3.33 1.75
CA LEU A 41 2.87 3.47 2.32
C LEU A 41 2.89 3.94 3.78
N ASN A 42 3.86 3.47 4.58
CA ASN A 42 3.95 3.77 6.01
C ASN A 42 4.60 5.14 6.31
N THR A 43 5.36 5.70 5.38
CA THR A 43 6.04 7.01 5.54
C THR A 43 5.24 8.18 4.98
N HIS A 44 4.18 7.90 4.23
CA HIS A 44 3.31 8.90 3.61
C HIS A 44 1.90 8.83 4.19
N VAL A 45 1.12 9.89 3.94
CA VAL A 45 -0.30 9.93 4.26
C VAL A 45 -1.10 9.74 2.98
N PHE A 46 -2.36 9.34 3.10
CA PHE A 46 -3.30 9.35 1.99
C PHE A 46 -4.18 10.60 2.06
N ALA A 47 -4.28 11.34 0.97
CA ALA A 47 -5.14 12.52 0.88
C ALA A 47 -6.03 12.42 -0.36
N ALA A 48 -7.26 12.91 -0.26
CA ALA A 48 -8.17 12.95 -1.41
C ALA A 48 -7.64 13.92 -2.48
N CYS A 49 -7.42 13.41 -3.69
CA CYS A 49 -6.90 14.17 -4.83
C CYS A 49 -8.00 14.44 -5.88
N GLN A 50 -8.90 13.49 -6.08
CA GLN A 50 -10.03 13.62 -7.02
C GLN A 50 -11.34 13.34 -6.30
N ASN A 51 -12.42 13.95 -6.77
CA ASN A 51 -13.76 13.84 -6.18
C ASN A 51 -13.73 14.16 -4.67
N ILE A 52 -13.03 15.23 -4.29
CA ILE A 52 -12.84 15.62 -2.88
C ILE A 52 -14.21 15.88 -2.25
N MET A 53 -14.40 15.43 -1.00
CA MET A 53 -15.68 15.48 -0.25
C MET A 53 -16.82 14.70 -0.92
N LYS A 54 -16.50 13.78 -1.84
CA LYS A 54 -17.46 12.84 -2.41
C LYS A 54 -17.23 11.45 -1.83
N PRO A 55 -18.27 10.60 -1.77
CA PRO A 55 -18.18 9.22 -1.27
C PRO A 55 -17.17 8.37 -2.03
N TYR A 56 -17.03 8.66 -3.31
CA TYR A 56 -16.14 8.00 -4.26
C TYR A 56 -14.84 8.80 -4.47
N ALA A 57 -14.38 9.52 -3.44
CA ALA A 57 -13.10 10.20 -3.44
C ALA A 57 -11.95 9.24 -3.73
N LEU A 58 -11.04 9.66 -4.61
CA LEU A 58 -9.79 8.94 -4.85
C LEU A 58 -8.67 9.59 -4.05
N TYR A 59 -8.04 8.76 -3.24
CA TYR A 59 -6.92 9.08 -2.39
C TYR A 59 -5.61 8.68 -3.08
N SER A 60 -4.60 9.52 -2.92
CA SER A 60 -3.24 9.28 -3.39
C SER A 60 -2.26 9.56 -2.25
N LEU A 61 -1.05 9.03 -2.36
CA LEU A 61 -0.01 9.27 -1.36
C LEU A 61 0.45 10.72 -1.42
N ALA A 62 0.73 11.28 -0.24
CA ALA A 62 1.21 12.63 -0.09
C ALA A 62 2.21 12.75 1.07
N THR A 63 3.13 13.69 0.94
CA THR A 63 3.98 14.16 2.03
C THR A 63 3.20 15.15 2.89
N LEU A 64 3.26 14.97 4.20
CA LEU A 64 2.65 15.86 5.17
C LEU A 64 3.58 17.03 5.49
N ASN A 65 3.32 18.21 4.92
CA ASN A 65 4.16 19.39 5.09
C ASN A 65 3.86 20.15 6.40
N LYS A 66 2.57 20.19 6.78
CA LYS A 66 2.10 20.90 7.98
C LYS A 66 0.90 20.16 8.58
N ARG A 67 0.89 20.03 9.92
CA ARG A 67 -0.25 19.53 10.69
C ARG A 67 -1.19 20.68 11.10
N PRO A 68 -2.49 20.41 11.31
CA PRO A 68 -3.44 21.33 11.89
C PRO A 68 -2.95 21.89 13.23
N THR A 69 -3.34 23.12 13.50
CA THR A 69 -3.20 23.78 14.80
C THR A 69 -4.57 24.24 15.27
N GLU A 70 -4.68 24.74 16.50
CA GLU A 70 -5.93 25.30 17.02
C GLU A 70 -6.48 26.45 16.14
N LYS A 71 -5.59 27.21 15.49
CA LYS A 71 -5.95 28.37 14.66
C LYS A 71 -6.14 28.03 13.17
N ASP A 72 -5.58 26.91 12.71
CA ASP A 72 -5.62 26.47 11.32
C ASP A 72 -5.92 24.96 11.27
N PRO A 73 -7.17 24.57 11.00
CA PRO A 73 -7.59 23.18 11.10
C PRO A 73 -7.17 22.34 9.87
N TYR A 74 -6.40 22.89 8.93
CA TYR A 74 -6.06 22.21 7.68
C TYR A 74 -4.65 21.59 7.72
N TYR A 75 -4.53 20.40 7.16
CA TYR A 75 -3.24 19.84 6.77
C TYR A 75 -2.75 20.54 5.51
N LYS A 76 -1.44 20.81 5.42
CA LYS A 76 -0.78 21.13 4.14
C LYS A 76 -0.06 19.89 3.65
N ILE A 77 -0.41 19.41 2.46
CA ILE A 77 0.18 18.19 1.88
C ILE A 77 0.69 18.45 0.46
N THR A 78 1.66 17.64 0.02
CA THR A 78 2.13 17.59 -1.37
C THR A 78 1.99 16.18 -1.88
N PHE A 79 1.25 15.97 -2.96
CA PHE A 79 1.07 14.63 -3.54
C PHE A 79 2.37 14.09 -4.14
N VAL A 80 2.71 12.84 -3.82
CA VAL A 80 3.93 12.18 -4.33
C VAL A 80 3.66 11.28 -5.53
N ASN A 81 2.41 10.83 -5.70
CA ASN A 81 1.97 10.00 -6.81
C ASN A 81 0.56 10.37 -7.29
N GLY A 82 0.07 9.62 -8.27
CA GLY A 82 -1.30 9.75 -8.79
C GLY A 82 -1.54 11.00 -9.63
N PRO A 83 -2.82 11.24 -9.99
CA PRO A 83 -3.21 12.30 -10.91
C PRO A 83 -2.95 13.71 -10.38
N CYS A 84 -2.64 13.86 -9.09
CA CYS A 84 -2.27 15.14 -8.47
C CYS A 84 -0.79 15.27 -8.14
N LYS A 85 0.08 14.36 -8.60
CA LYS A 85 1.53 14.38 -8.27
C LYS A 85 2.13 15.78 -8.41
N GLY A 86 2.86 16.21 -7.37
CA GLY A 86 3.52 17.52 -7.27
C GLY A 86 2.61 18.66 -6.83
N LYS A 87 1.28 18.49 -6.81
CA LYS A 87 0.35 19.53 -6.35
C LYS A 87 0.36 19.64 -4.84
N VAL A 88 0.23 20.88 -4.35
CA VAL A 88 0.06 21.21 -2.94
C VAL A 88 -1.43 21.43 -2.66
N LEU A 89 -1.93 20.85 -1.58
CA LEU A 89 -3.33 20.99 -1.16
C LEU A 89 -3.41 21.32 0.34
N PHE A 90 -4.38 22.14 0.70
CA PHE A 90 -4.81 22.35 2.07
C PHE A 90 -6.14 21.61 2.28
N THR A 91 -6.18 20.62 3.17
CA THR A 91 -7.37 19.77 3.35
C THR A 91 -7.49 19.26 4.79
N LYS A 92 -8.70 18.90 5.19
CA LYS A 92 -8.97 18.17 6.44
C LYS A 92 -9.09 16.66 6.23
N ASP A 93 -9.34 16.24 5.00
CA ASP A 93 -9.54 14.83 4.63
C ASP A 93 -8.19 14.16 4.32
N VAL A 94 -7.54 13.72 5.39
CA VAL A 94 -6.26 13.02 5.35
C VAL A 94 -6.35 11.76 6.21
N ILE A 95 -6.03 10.62 5.62
CA ILE A 95 -5.80 9.36 6.32
C ILE A 95 -4.31 9.31 6.66
N LEU A 96 -4.00 9.47 7.94
CA LEU A 96 -2.64 9.65 8.44
C LEU A 96 -1.87 8.34 8.54
N LYS A 97 -2.54 7.26 8.92
CA LYS A 97 -1.91 5.95 9.10
C LYS A 97 -2.83 4.83 8.65
N THR A 98 -2.22 3.85 8.02
CA THR A 98 -2.88 2.62 7.59
C THR A 98 -1.99 1.44 7.89
N GLU A 99 -2.58 0.26 8.01
CA GLU A 99 -1.86 -1.00 8.24
C GLU A 99 -2.33 -2.05 7.23
N PRO A 100 -1.45 -2.94 6.76
CA PRO A 100 -1.85 -4.01 5.87
C PRO A 100 -2.89 -4.91 6.56
N LEU A 101 -3.84 -5.44 5.78
CA LEU A 101 -4.88 -6.35 6.26
C LEU A 101 -4.35 -7.79 6.48
N GLU A 102 -3.08 -7.95 6.85
CA GLU A 102 -2.45 -9.26 7.06
C GLU A 102 -2.79 -9.77 8.47
N GLY A 103 -3.61 -10.83 8.56
CA GLY A 103 -3.80 -11.62 9.79
C GLY A 103 -4.72 -11.02 10.88
N GLY A 104 -5.28 -9.82 10.67
CA GLY A 104 -6.29 -9.25 11.55
C GLY A 104 -7.70 -9.78 11.26
N ALA A 105 -8.52 -9.97 12.30
CA ALA A 105 -9.94 -10.28 12.12
C ALA A 105 -10.67 -9.03 11.59
N VAL A 106 -10.71 -8.87 10.27
CA VAL A 106 -11.62 -7.90 9.64
C VAL A 106 -13.04 -8.45 9.73
N THR A 107 -14.00 -7.57 10.03
CA THR A 107 -15.41 -7.95 10.15
C THR A 107 -16.26 -7.12 9.22
N LYS A 108 -17.46 -7.63 8.90
CA LYS A 108 -18.45 -6.91 8.12
C LYS A 108 -18.74 -5.54 8.76
N GLY A 109 -18.82 -4.50 7.93
CA GLY A 109 -19.04 -3.11 8.37
C GLY A 109 -17.75 -2.32 8.65
N THR A 110 -16.58 -2.98 8.64
CA THR A 110 -15.31 -2.27 8.81
C THR A 110 -15.02 -1.39 7.60
N VAL A 111 -14.64 -0.12 7.84
CA VAL A 111 -14.16 0.76 6.77
C VAL A 111 -12.67 0.51 6.54
N VAL A 112 -12.31 0.29 5.29
CA VAL A 112 -10.95 0.02 4.85
C VAL A 112 -10.57 0.96 3.71
N LEU A 113 -9.26 1.07 3.48
CA LEU A 113 -8.73 1.71 2.29
C LEU A 113 -8.35 0.61 1.29
N ARG A 114 -8.88 0.67 0.06
CA ARG A 114 -8.61 -0.32 -1.00
C ARG A 114 -7.99 0.34 -2.21
N ASN A 115 -6.98 -0.31 -2.77
CA ASN A 115 -6.33 0.09 -4.02
C ASN A 115 -7.32 -0.03 -5.18
N TYR A 116 -7.57 1.07 -5.88
CA TYR A 116 -8.54 1.17 -6.97
C TYR A 116 -8.32 0.12 -8.06
N TRP A 117 -7.06 -0.16 -8.39
CA TRP A 117 -6.73 -1.07 -9.48
C TRP A 117 -6.84 -2.55 -9.11
N ASN A 118 -6.78 -2.87 -7.81
CA ASN A 118 -6.81 -4.22 -7.28
C ASN A 118 -5.96 -5.26 -8.07
N PRO A 119 -4.67 -4.99 -8.31
CA PRO A 119 -3.83 -5.89 -9.09
C PRO A 119 -3.68 -7.26 -8.40
N SER A 120 -3.72 -8.33 -9.21
CA SER A 120 -3.41 -9.68 -8.72
C SER A 120 -1.95 -9.80 -8.26
N ASN A 121 -1.02 -9.10 -8.94
CA ASN A 121 0.36 -8.97 -8.50
C ASN A 121 0.48 -7.86 -7.42
N PRO A 122 0.83 -8.19 -6.16
CA PRO A 122 0.98 -7.21 -5.08
C PRO A 122 2.09 -6.17 -5.31
N TYR A 123 3.02 -6.45 -6.23
CA TYR A 123 4.21 -5.62 -6.47
C TYR A 123 4.11 -4.80 -7.76
N ASP A 124 2.90 -4.63 -8.30
CA ASP A 124 2.66 -3.79 -9.46
C ASP A 124 2.80 -2.31 -9.10
N LYS A 125 4.02 -1.78 -9.30
CA LYS A 125 4.40 -0.40 -8.91
C LYS A 125 3.62 0.67 -9.69
N GLU A 126 3.08 0.35 -10.85
CA GLU A 126 2.31 1.29 -11.67
C GLU A 126 0.90 1.52 -11.14
N LYS A 127 0.40 0.62 -10.29
CA LYS A 127 -0.98 0.62 -9.77
C LYS A 127 -1.06 1.02 -8.30
N THR A 128 -0.17 1.89 -7.85
CA THR A 128 -0.06 2.30 -6.43
C THR A 128 -0.66 3.68 -6.15
N ASP A 129 -1.25 4.29 -7.17
CA ASP A 129 -1.48 5.72 -7.27
C ASP A 129 -2.89 6.16 -6.85
N ARG A 130 -3.83 5.22 -6.72
CA ARG A 130 -5.26 5.49 -6.46
C ARG A 130 -5.85 4.52 -5.45
N TRP A 131 -6.52 5.08 -4.47
CA TRP A 131 -7.15 4.36 -3.38
C TRP A 131 -8.53 4.93 -3.08
N HIS A 132 -9.44 4.14 -2.55
CA HIS A 132 -10.74 4.63 -2.07
C HIS A 132 -11.13 4.00 -0.75
N LYS A 133 -12.00 4.69 -0.01
CA LYS A 133 -12.66 4.11 1.17
C LYS A 133 -13.69 3.08 0.69
N ALA A 134 -13.76 1.96 1.38
CA ALA A 134 -14.71 0.90 1.11
C ALA A 134 -15.18 0.28 2.43
N VAL A 135 -16.33 -0.39 2.41
CA VAL A 135 -16.86 -1.09 3.59
C VAL A 135 -16.85 -2.58 3.34
N VAL A 136 -16.34 -3.35 4.31
CA VAL A 136 -16.35 -4.81 4.22
C VAL A 136 -17.78 -5.33 4.28
N SER A 137 -18.22 -6.00 3.21
CA SER A 137 -19.57 -6.57 3.11
C SER A 137 -19.61 -8.06 3.48
N SER A 138 -18.52 -8.78 3.20
CA SER A 138 -18.38 -10.21 3.50
C SER A 138 -16.90 -10.62 3.59
N THR A 139 -16.61 -11.54 4.51
CA THR A 139 -15.30 -12.18 4.70
C THR A 139 -15.32 -13.66 4.33
N ALA A 140 -16.37 -14.12 3.63
CA ALA A 140 -16.58 -15.53 3.31
C ALA A 140 -15.49 -16.15 2.41
N ARG A 141 -14.71 -15.32 1.72
CA ARG A 141 -13.61 -15.73 0.82
C ARG A 141 -12.23 -15.37 1.36
N MET A 142 -12.14 -15.01 2.64
CA MET A 142 -10.88 -14.54 3.23
C MET A 142 -9.81 -15.63 3.27
N ASP A 143 -10.23 -16.89 3.37
CA ASP A 143 -9.40 -18.10 3.21
C ASP A 143 -8.70 -18.16 1.83
N LYS A 144 -9.32 -17.57 0.81
CA LYS A 144 -8.77 -17.44 -0.55
C LYS A 144 -8.00 -16.13 -0.76
N GLY A 145 -7.74 -15.39 0.31
CA GLY A 145 -7.07 -14.09 0.24
C GLY A 145 -7.94 -12.99 -0.39
N ILE A 146 -9.27 -13.11 -0.33
CA ILE A 146 -10.21 -12.14 -0.92
C ILE A 146 -11.27 -11.71 0.10
N ILE A 147 -11.62 -10.43 0.13
CA ILE A 147 -12.81 -9.94 0.85
C ILE A 147 -13.76 -9.23 -0.11
N ASP A 148 -15.05 -9.23 0.23
CA ASP A 148 -16.06 -8.56 -0.56
C ASP A 148 -16.30 -7.16 0.01
N LEU A 149 -16.24 -6.14 -0.84
CA LEU A 149 -16.38 -4.75 -0.48
C LEU A 149 -17.61 -4.13 -1.13
N GLU A 150 -18.25 -3.22 -0.41
CA GLU A 150 -19.27 -2.30 -0.90
C GLU A 150 -18.71 -0.87 -0.89
N PHE A 151 -19.11 -0.06 -1.87
CA PHE A 151 -18.64 1.31 -2.01
C PHE A 151 -19.77 2.29 -1.72
N PRO A 152 -19.52 3.35 -0.93
CA PRO A 152 -20.57 4.31 -0.61
C PRO A 152 -20.96 5.09 -1.86
N ARG A 153 -22.28 5.22 -2.07
CA ARG A 153 -22.85 6.08 -3.11
C ARG A 153 -23.20 7.45 -2.55
N ASP A 154 -23.74 7.47 -1.33
CA ASP A 154 -24.01 8.67 -0.53
C ASP A 154 -24.03 8.33 0.99
N LYS A 155 -24.46 9.28 1.84
CA LYS A 155 -24.37 9.17 3.31
C LYS A 155 -25.14 7.99 3.87
N ASN A 156 -26.14 7.52 3.12
CA ASN A 156 -27.10 6.52 3.55
C ASN A 156 -27.20 5.34 2.58
N ASP A 157 -26.61 5.43 1.38
CA ASP A 157 -26.71 4.42 0.33
C ASP A 157 -25.34 3.91 -0.15
N PHE A 158 -25.30 2.66 -0.57
CA PHE A 158 -24.14 1.99 -1.16
C PHE A 158 -24.42 1.68 -2.63
N MET A 159 -23.36 1.57 -3.42
CA MET A 159 -23.48 1.03 -4.76
C MET A 159 -24.02 -0.41 -4.70
N PRO A 160 -24.92 -0.81 -5.61
CA PRO A 160 -25.52 -2.14 -5.59
C PRO A 160 -24.52 -3.26 -5.91
N ALA A 161 -23.37 -2.91 -6.49
CA ALA A 161 -22.32 -3.85 -6.83
C ALA A 161 -21.38 -4.10 -5.64
N ARG A 162 -21.13 -5.38 -5.36
CA ARG A 162 -20.07 -5.84 -4.47
C ARG A 162 -18.86 -6.23 -5.29
N GLU A 163 -17.67 -5.85 -4.86
CA GLU A 163 -16.42 -6.23 -5.53
C GLU A 163 -15.54 -7.07 -4.61
N GLY A 164 -14.93 -8.12 -5.18
CA GLY A 164 -13.87 -8.87 -4.50
C GLY A 164 -12.54 -8.11 -4.58
N ALA A 165 -11.89 -7.89 -3.45
CA ALA A 165 -10.56 -7.31 -3.36
C ALA A 165 -9.56 -8.31 -2.76
N TYR A 166 -8.38 -8.41 -3.36
CA TYR A 166 -7.29 -9.19 -2.79
C TYR A 166 -6.81 -8.54 -1.48
N LEU A 167 -6.55 -9.32 -0.44
CA LEU A 167 -6.17 -8.81 0.89
C LEU A 167 -4.97 -7.86 0.84
N HIS A 168 -3.97 -8.14 0.00
CA HIS A 168 -2.78 -7.29 -0.16
C HIS A 168 -3.06 -5.92 -0.78
N ASN A 169 -4.24 -5.73 -1.36
CA ASN A 169 -4.70 -4.44 -1.90
C ASN A 169 -5.61 -3.67 -0.93
N VAL A 170 -5.74 -4.16 0.30
CA VAL A 170 -6.61 -3.56 1.33
C VAL A 170 -5.79 -3.22 2.57
N ARG A 171 -6.10 -2.09 3.18
CA ARG A 171 -5.46 -1.61 4.40
C ARG A 171 -6.49 -1.18 5.43
N PHE A 172 -6.23 -1.50 6.69
CA PHE A 172 -6.93 -0.90 7.82
C PHE A 172 -6.59 0.59 7.90
N ILE A 173 -7.58 1.41 8.22
CA ILE A 173 -7.36 2.81 8.57
C ILE A 173 -7.21 2.88 10.08
N THR A 174 -5.99 3.19 10.54
CA THR A 174 -5.70 3.29 11.98
C THR A 174 -5.71 4.73 12.46
N GLN A 175 -5.43 5.70 11.57
CA GLN A 175 -5.57 7.12 11.86
C GLN A 175 -6.15 7.89 10.66
N PRO A 176 -7.19 8.72 10.85
CA PRO A 176 -7.85 9.01 12.13
C PRO A 176 -8.67 7.82 12.66
N GLU A 177 -8.94 7.82 13.96
CA GLU A 177 -9.85 6.85 14.58
C GLU A 177 -11.27 7.04 14.03
N ILE A 178 -11.88 5.96 13.57
CA ILE A 178 -13.22 5.98 12.99
C ILE A 178 -14.24 5.90 14.13
N LYS A 179 -14.80 7.05 14.52
CA LYS A 179 -15.85 7.12 15.55
C LYS A 179 -17.25 6.82 15.01
N ASP A 180 -17.52 7.28 13.79
CA ASP A 180 -18.80 7.10 13.10
C ASP A 180 -18.54 6.82 11.62
N VAL A 181 -19.02 5.67 11.13
CA VAL A 181 -18.80 5.21 9.75
C VAL A 181 -19.46 6.16 8.74
N ARG A 182 -20.69 6.62 9.01
CA ARG A 182 -21.45 7.45 8.07
C ARG A 182 -20.82 8.82 7.89
N THR A 183 -20.21 9.35 8.95
CA THR A 183 -19.50 10.62 8.89
C THR A 183 -18.12 10.44 8.26
N PHE A 184 -17.43 9.32 8.56
CA PHE A 184 -16.09 9.07 8.07
C PHE A 184 -15.99 8.83 6.55
N LEU A 185 -17.05 8.29 5.94
CA LEU A 185 -17.14 8.10 4.49
C LEU A 185 -17.33 9.42 3.71
N PHE A 186 -17.45 10.58 4.39
CA PHE A 186 -17.83 11.87 3.82
C PHE A 186 -16.86 13.01 4.11
#